data_AF-A0AAP8PN93-F1
#
_entry.id   AF-A0AAP8PN93-F1
#
_cell.length_a   1.000
_cell.length_b   1.000
_cell.length_c   1.000
_cell.angle_alpha   90.00
_cell.angle_beta   90.00
_cell.angle_gamma   90.00
#
_symmetry.space_group_name_H-M   'P 1'
#
loop_
_entity.id
_entity.type
_entity.pdbx_description
1 polymer ?
#
loop_
_entity_poly.entity_id
_entity_poly.type
_entity_poly.pdbx_seq_one_letter_code
_entity_poly.pdbx_strand_id
1 'polypeptide(L)'
;MSQEAKQLFNTRREEIRKEKQYYHKFIFNGHFSVFLVILLGAFILGYGNWLQSIPEGINYSLIASIIVALVSIFPIRTLLKEADQLFLLPFEKKMSTYMKQSLNYSYLNRLVLQIGMLVVLFPLFYVLNDRHFVFYICFAIHALILPYIGLLLRWEWYRYGLENWSINVVLFVCFTSSYFTILQMKNIVAVAPVILLALLVMIIRHMNENKLFPWERMIKIEYQHHMNYYKFVNMFTDVKALQETAVRRRYLDVILTVPRPKHFNSNYMYLFLFVRSFVRGKDAFNIILRLVIIAVVLMIWLSQPIVSLIIGSLFMYITLLQMAQFYTQQAYGLWPQVWPVPDTKVIKGYEQFLYRLMIVIGIIFAIVFAIMSPQYFFGGILFFIVGWLTIHNVINKLKHQEMLLRD
;
A
#
# COMPACT_ATOMS: atom_id res chain seq x y z
N MET A 1 24.14 -32.57 2.92
CA MET A 1 24.53 -31.61 1.86
C MET A 1 23.37 -30.88 1.18
N SER A 2 22.29 -31.51 0.67
CA SER A 2 21.06 -30.77 0.25
C SER A 2 20.40 -30.00 1.41
N GLN A 3 20.64 -30.50 2.64
CA GLN A 3 20.28 -29.85 3.89
C GLN A 3 20.97 -28.50 4.12
N GLU A 4 22.21 -28.28 3.64
CA GLU A 4 22.92 -26.99 3.81
C GLU A 4 22.21 -25.86 3.08
N ALA A 5 21.85 -26.09 1.81
CA ALA A 5 21.11 -25.12 1.00
C ALA A 5 19.73 -24.82 1.60
N LYS A 6 19.06 -25.85 2.13
CA LYS A 6 17.78 -25.71 2.86
C LYS A 6 17.93 -24.91 4.14
N GLN A 7 18.96 -25.19 4.91
CA GLN A 7 19.25 -24.50 6.16
C GLN A 7 19.55 -23.03 5.90
N LEU A 8 20.40 -22.73 4.90
CA LEU A 8 20.70 -21.36 4.49
C LEU A 8 19.45 -20.58 4.11
N PHE A 9 18.56 -21.17 3.29
CA PHE A 9 17.30 -20.54 2.91
C PHE A 9 16.42 -20.26 4.13
N ASN A 10 16.28 -21.24 5.03
CA ASN A 10 15.47 -21.10 6.24
C ASN A 10 16.00 -20.01 7.18
N THR A 11 17.32 -19.93 7.40
CA THR A 11 17.94 -18.88 8.21
C THR A 11 17.61 -17.49 7.65
N ARG A 12 17.75 -17.29 6.33
CA ARG A 12 17.43 -16.01 5.69
C ARG A 12 15.95 -15.67 5.72
N ARG A 13 15.09 -16.68 5.56
CA ARG A 13 13.64 -16.51 5.72
C ARG A 13 13.30 -16.05 7.14
N GLU A 14 13.98 -16.56 8.15
CA GLU A 14 13.79 -16.13 9.53
C GLU A 14 14.30 -14.71 9.80
N GLU A 15 15.45 -14.34 9.26
CA GLU A 15 15.97 -12.95 9.29
C GLU A 15 14.92 -11.97 8.76
N ILE A 16 14.42 -12.23 7.54
CA ILE A 16 13.41 -11.38 6.89
C ILE A 16 12.10 -11.37 7.68
N ARG A 17 11.70 -12.51 8.28
CA ARG A 17 10.49 -12.57 9.10
C ARG A 17 10.62 -11.68 10.34
N LYS A 18 11.77 -11.73 11.03
CA LYS A 18 12.05 -10.90 12.21
C LYS A 18 12.02 -9.42 11.85
N GLU A 19 12.66 -9.05 10.75
CA GLU A 19 12.64 -7.67 10.24
C GLU A 19 11.22 -7.20 9.90
N LYS A 20 10.44 -8.00 9.16
CA LYS A 20 9.03 -7.67 8.86
C LYS A 20 8.21 -7.51 10.12
N GLN A 21 8.40 -8.37 11.11
CA GLN A 21 7.69 -8.30 12.39
C GLN A 21 8.06 -7.05 13.19
N TYR A 22 9.33 -6.63 13.13
CA TYR A 22 9.76 -5.36 13.72
C TYR A 22 9.00 -4.17 13.11
N TYR A 23 8.97 -4.08 11.78
CA TYR A 23 8.29 -2.98 11.09
C TYR A 23 6.77 -3.02 11.18
N HIS A 24 6.16 -4.21 11.23
CA HIS A 24 4.70 -4.34 11.38
C HIS A 24 4.16 -3.66 12.64
N LYS A 25 4.92 -3.60 13.74
CA LYS A 25 4.49 -2.92 14.97
C LYS A 25 4.29 -1.42 14.78
N PHE A 26 5.08 -0.80 13.91
CA PHE A 26 4.97 0.62 13.60
C PHE A 26 3.85 0.91 12.62
N ILE A 27 3.63 0.01 11.65
CA ILE A 27 2.55 0.12 10.67
C ILE A 27 1.18 -0.06 11.35
N PHE A 28 1.00 -1.14 12.12
CA PHE A 28 -0.25 -1.46 12.81
C PHE A 28 -0.28 -0.90 14.23
N ASN A 29 -0.07 0.42 14.35
CA ASN A 29 -0.29 1.12 15.62
C ASN A 29 -1.80 1.14 15.99
N GLY A 30 -2.15 1.40 17.25
CA GLY A 30 -3.52 1.38 17.77
C GLY A 30 -4.49 2.25 16.97
N HIS A 31 -4.12 3.50 16.64
CA HIS A 31 -4.97 4.40 15.86
C HIS A 31 -5.16 3.92 14.40
N PHE A 32 -4.12 3.39 13.76
CA PHE A 32 -4.22 2.86 12.39
C PHE A 32 -5.04 1.57 12.33
N SER A 33 -4.94 0.73 13.36
CA SER A 33 -5.72 -0.51 13.45
C SER A 33 -7.22 -0.23 13.57
N VAL A 34 -7.61 0.76 14.38
CA VAL A 34 -9.01 1.20 14.47
C VAL A 34 -9.51 1.74 13.13
N PHE A 35 -8.69 2.54 12.44
CA PHE A 35 -9.00 3.01 11.10
C PHE A 35 -9.26 1.85 10.13
N LEU A 36 -8.43 0.81 10.15
CA LEU A 36 -8.55 -0.33 9.25
C LEU A 36 -9.83 -1.14 9.51
N VAL A 37 -10.25 -1.28 10.77
CA VAL A 37 -11.54 -1.91 11.14
C VAL A 37 -12.72 -1.11 10.58
N ILE A 38 -12.68 0.21 10.69
CA ILE A 38 -13.75 1.09 10.18
C ILE A 38 -13.78 1.06 8.65
N LEU A 39 -12.61 1.08 8.01
CA LEU A 39 -12.47 0.95 6.56
C LEU A 39 -13.01 -0.40 6.06
N LEU A 40 -12.72 -1.49 6.77
CA LEU A 40 -13.23 -2.82 6.46
C LEU A 40 -14.76 -2.88 6.62
N GLY A 41 -15.31 -2.31 7.70
CA GLY A 41 -16.75 -2.23 7.92
C GLY A 41 -17.45 -1.44 6.82
N ALA A 42 -16.88 -0.28 6.45
CA ALA A 42 -17.35 0.52 5.33
C ALA A 42 -17.30 -0.26 4.01
N PHE A 43 -16.18 -0.94 3.72
CA PHE A 43 -16.04 -1.78 2.53
C PHE A 43 -17.11 -2.87 2.46
N ILE A 44 -17.36 -3.59 3.57
CA ILE A 44 -18.38 -4.64 3.63
C ILE A 44 -19.78 -4.07 3.34
N LEU A 45 -20.12 -2.92 3.93
CA LEU A 45 -21.42 -2.28 3.72
C LEU A 45 -21.57 -1.75 2.28
N GLY A 46 -20.56 -1.04 1.77
CA GLY A 46 -20.57 -0.51 0.41
C GLY A 46 -20.63 -1.60 -0.64
N TYR A 47 -19.81 -2.65 -0.47
CA TYR A 47 -19.81 -3.81 -1.34
C TYR A 47 -21.14 -4.57 -1.26
N GLY A 48 -21.69 -4.76 -0.06
CA GLY A 48 -22.99 -5.41 0.13
C GLY A 48 -24.14 -4.67 -0.54
N ASN A 49 -24.19 -3.34 -0.43
CA ASN A 49 -25.19 -2.51 -1.11
C ASN A 49 -25.04 -2.60 -2.63
N TRP A 50 -23.81 -2.54 -3.13
CA TRP A 50 -23.54 -2.65 -4.57
C TRP A 50 -23.97 -4.01 -5.16
N LEU A 51 -23.85 -5.09 -4.39
CA LEU A 51 -24.31 -6.42 -4.80
C LEU A 51 -25.84 -6.54 -4.92
N GLN A 52 -26.61 -5.65 -4.29
CA GLN A 52 -28.08 -5.66 -4.39
C GLN A 52 -28.58 -5.03 -5.69
N SER A 53 -27.82 -4.11 -6.28
CA SER A 53 -28.18 -3.36 -7.49
C SER A 53 -27.03 -3.34 -8.48
N ILE A 54 -26.58 -4.53 -8.89
CA ILE A 54 -25.46 -4.68 -9.83
C ILE A 54 -25.85 -4.07 -11.19
N PRO A 55 -25.11 -3.07 -11.70
CA PRO A 55 -25.39 -2.48 -13.00
C PRO A 55 -25.34 -3.52 -14.13
N GLU A 56 -26.36 -3.52 -14.99
CA GLU A 56 -26.42 -4.36 -16.17
C GLU A 56 -25.53 -3.81 -17.31
N GLY A 57 -25.07 -4.67 -18.21
CA GLY A 57 -24.26 -4.30 -19.38
C GLY A 57 -22.74 -4.23 -19.15
N ILE A 58 -22.27 -4.42 -17.91
CA ILE A 58 -20.84 -4.49 -17.59
C ILE A 58 -20.38 -5.96 -17.59
N ASN A 59 -19.27 -6.25 -18.30
CA ASN A 59 -18.68 -7.58 -18.32
C ASN A 59 -17.79 -7.82 -17.08
N TYR A 60 -18.42 -8.17 -15.95
CA TYR A 60 -17.72 -8.47 -14.70
C TYR A 60 -16.77 -9.66 -14.81
N SER A 61 -17.09 -10.67 -15.63
CA SER A 61 -16.23 -11.82 -15.90
C SER A 61 -14.88 -11.39 -16.47
N LEU A 62 -14.89 -10.48 -17.45
CA LEU A 62 -13.67 -9.95 -18.06
C LEU A 62 -12.86 -9.11 -17.06
N ILE A 63 -13.51 -8.19 -16.35
CA ILE A 63 -12.84 -7.33 -15.36
C ILE A 63 -12.19 -8.18 -14.26
N ALA A 64 -12.93 -9.15 -13.71
CA ALA A 64 -12.40 -10.06 -12.71
C ALA A 64 -11.24 -10.90 -13.26
N SER A 65 -11.36 -11.41 -14.49
CA SER A 65 -10.29 -12.22 -15.11
C SER A 65 -8.98 -11.43 -15.25
N ILE A 66 -9.05 -10.17 -15.68
CA ILE A 66 -7.89 -9.28 -15.83
C ILE A 66 -7.28 -8.98 -14.45
N ILE A 67 -8.11 -8.61 -13.46
CA ILE A 67 -7.62 -8.27 -12.12
C ILE A 67 -6.95 -9.48 -11.48
N VAL A 68 -7.59 -10.65 -11.51
CA VAL A 68 -7.02 -11.88 -10.94
C VAL A 68 -5.78 -12.31 -11.71
N ALA A 69 -5.71 -12.15 -13.03
CA ALA A 69 -4.50 -12.41 -13.81
C ALA A 69 -3.33 -11.51 -13.37
N LEU A 70 -3.55 -10.20 -13.21
CA LEU A 70 -2.52 -9.28 -12.73
C LEU A 70 -2.04 -9.62 -11.32
N VAL A 71 -2.96 -10.01 -10.42
CA VAL A 71 -2.60 -10.42 -9.05
C VAL A 71 -1.80 -11.74 -9.05
N SER A 72 -2.19 -12.67 -9.94
CA SER A 72 -1.56 -13.98 -10.16
C SER A 72 -0.15 -13.87 -10.75
N ILE A 73 0.19 -12.76 -11.39
CA ILE A 73 1.53 -12.50 -11.92
C ILE A 73 2.35 -11.85 -10.81
N PHE A 74 3.32 -12.60 -10.30
CA PHE A 74 4.25 -12.08 -9.32
C PHE A 74 5.67 -12.62 -9.55
N PRO A 75 6.67 -11.82 -9.21
CA PRO A 75 8.08 -12.17 -9.33
C PRO A 75 8.56 -13.13 -8.23
N ILE A 76 9.72 -13.73 -8.47
CA ILE A 76 10.36 -14.73 -7.60
C ILE A 76 11.10 -14.03 -6.45
N ARG A 77 10.95 -14.55 -5.24
CA ARG A 77 11.66 -14.14 -4.03
C ARG A 77 12.78 -15.12 -3.72
N THR A 78 14.01 -14.76 -4.09
CA THR A 78 15.17 -15.66 -4.00
C THR A 78 15.85 -15.62 -2.64
N LEU A 79 15.76 -14.50 -1.91
CA LEU A 79 16.51 -14.27 -0.67
C LEU A 79 18.04 -14.34 -0.86
N LEU A 80 18.52 -14.14 -2.10
CA LEU A 80 19.94 -14.04 -2.40
C LEU A 80 20.49 -12.64 -2.07
N LYS A 81 21.73 -12.60 -1.61
CA LYS A 81 22.49 -11.39 -1.28
C LYS A 81 23.60 -11.19 -2.33
N GLU A 82 24.08 -9.96 -2.48
CA GLU A 82 25.11 -9.62 -3.48
C GLU A 82 26.39 -10.44 -3.33
N ALA A 83 26.80 -10.72 -2.09
CA ALA A 83 27.96 -11.56 -1.81
C ALA A 83 27.84 -13.00 -2.35
N ASP A 84 26.62 -13.51 -2.54
CA ASP A 84 26.38 -14.91 -2.91
C ASP A 84 26.92 -15.27 -4.30
N GLN A 85 27.01 -14.29 -5.21
CA GLN A 85 27.53 -14.52 -6.56
C GLN A 85 28.99 -14.98 -6.56
N LEU A 86 29.75 -14.63 -5.52
CA LEU A 86 31.15 -15.05 -5.36
C LEU A 86 31.27 -16.28 -4.45
N PHE A 87 30.57 -16.29 -3.31
CA PHE A 87 30.73 -17.35 -2.30
C PHE A 87 29.98 -18.64 -2.61
N LEU A 88 28.85 -18.58 -3.31
CA LEU A 88 28.01 -19.74 -3.61
C LEU A 88 28.24 -20.33 -5.00
N LEU A 89 29.12 -19.71 -5.81
CA LEU A 89 29.48 -20.21 -7.14
C LEU A 89 30.01 -21.66 -7.11
N PRO A 90 30.87 -22.09 -6.16
CA PRO A 90 31.31 -23.49 -6.08
C PRO A 90 30.18 -24.48 -5.79
N PHE A 91 29.04 -24.00 -5.26
CA PHE A 91 27.90 -24.81 -4.84
C PHE A 91 26.72 -24.75 -5.81
N GLU A 92 26.91 -24.26 -7.03
CA GLU A 92 25.84 -24.03 -8.02
C GLU A 92 24.93 -25.25 -8.25
N LYS A 93 25.51 -26.46 -8.34
CA LYS A 93 24.73 -27.71 -8.50
C LYS A 93 23.71 -27.93 -7.36
N LYS A 94 24.02 -27.48 -6.14
CA LYS A 94 23.14 -27.58 -4.96
C LYS A 94 22.05 -26.49 -4.94
N MET A 95 22.22 -25.40 -5.69
CA MET A 95 21.27 -24.26 -5.72
C MET A 95 19.91 -24.59 -6.32
N SER A 96 19.78 -25.70 -7.05
CA SER A 96 18.48 -26.22 -7.48
C SER A 96 17.53 -26.50 -6.31
N THR A 97 18.05 -27.01 -5.19
CA THR A 97 17.27 -27.27 -3.97
C THR A 97 16.89 -25.97 -3.26
N TYR A 98 17.80 -24.98 -3.27
CA TYR A 98 17.54 -23.63 -2.76
C TYR A 98 16.41 -22.97 -3.56
N MET A 99 16.46 -23.03 -4.89
CA MET A 99 15.44 -22.42 -5.75
C MET A 99 14.07 -23.06 -5.62
N LYS A 100 13.98 -24.39 -5.44
CA LYS A 100 12.70 -25.04 -5.13
C LYS A 100 12.04 -24.44 -3.88
N GLN A 101 12.83 -24.11 -2.86
CA GLN A 101 12.31 -23.47 -1.64
C GLN A 101 11.95 -22.01 -1.86
N SER A 102 12.77 -21.28 -2.62
CA SER A 102 12.45 -19.92 -3.05
C SER A 102 11.12 -19.86 -3.81
N LEU A 103 10.89 -20.77 -4.76
CA LEU A 103 9.65 -20.82 -5.54
C LEU A 103 8.44 -21.14 -4.66
N ASN A 104 8.54 -22.14 -3.79
CA ASN A 104 7.47 -22.48 -2.85
C ASN A 104 7.20 -21.33 -1.88
N TYR A 105 8.23 -20.68 -1.35
CA TYR A 105 8.08 -19.52 -0.47
C TYR A 105 7.43 -18.34 -1.20
N SER A 106 7.84 -18.06 -2.44
CA SER A 106 7.27 -17.01 -3.29
C SER A 106 5.78 -17.24 -3.50
N TYR A 107 5.40 -18.47 -3.84
CA TYR A 107 4.02 -18.88 -4.03
C TYR A 107 3.21 -18.72 -2.74
N LEU A 108 3.67 -19.32 -1.63
CA LEU A 108 2.96 -19.27 -0.34
C LEU A 108 2.78 -17.83 0.18
N ASN A 109 3.80 -16.98 0.04
CA ASN A 109 3.70 -15.58 0.47
C ASN A 109 2.69 -14.78 -0.37
N ARG A 110 2.48 -15.14 -1.65
CA ARG A 110 1.48 -14.48 -2.51
C ARG A 110 0.08 -15.07 -2.35
N LEU A 111 -0.02 -16.33 -1.95
CA LEU A 111 -1.27 -17.08 -1.82
C LEU A 111 -2.30 -16.35 -0.94
N VAL A 112 -1.86 -15.67 0.13
CA VAL A 112 -2.72 -14.86 1.00
C VAL A 112 -3.50 -13.80 0.22
N LEU A 113 -2.82 -13.07 -0.68
CA LEU A 113 -3.47 -12.05 -1.51
C LEU A 113 -4.42 -12.68 -2.53
N GLN A 114 -4.04 -13.83 -3.09
CA GLN A 114 -4.87 -14.56 -4.06
C GLN A 114 -6.16 -15.06 -3.41
N ILE A 115 -6.09 -15.68 -2.22
CA ILE A 115 -7.27 -16.10 -1.46
C ILE A 115 -8.13 -14.89 -1.11
N GLY A 116 -7.53 -13.79 -0.63
CA GLY A 116 -8.28 -12.57 -0.32
C GLY A 116 -9.10 -12.08 -1.51
N MET A 117 -8.50 -12.08 -2.71
CA MET A 117 -9.20 -11.69 -3.94
C MET A 117 -10.35 -12.66 -4.29
N LEU A 118 -10.14 -13.97 -4.13
CA LEU A 118 -11.20 -14.96 -4.33
C LEU A 118 -12.35 -14.71 -3.34
N VAL A 119 -12.07 -14.59 -2.04
CA VAL A 119 -13.10 -14.31 -1.02
C VAL A 119 -13.92 -13.07 -1.37
N VAL A 120 -13.27 -12.00 -1.83
CA VAL A 120 -13.96 -10.77 -2.26
C VAL A 120 -14.81 -11.00 -3.52
N LEU A 121 -14.37 -11.81 -4.48
CA LEU A 121 -15.11 -12.06 -5.72
C LEU A 121 -16.25 -13.08 -5.58
N PHE A 122 -16.24 -13.92 -4.54
CA PHE A 122 -17.23 -14.99 -4.39
C PHE A 122 -18.68 -14.48 -4.34
N PRO A 123 -19.05 -13.48 -3.51
CA PRO A 123 -20.43 -12.99 -3.45
C PRO A 123 -20.91 -12.41 -4.79
N LEU A 124 -20.04 -11.72 -5.52
CA LEU A 124 -20.35 -11.18 -6.85
C LEU A 124 -20.76 -12.28 -7.83
N PHE A 125 -19.93 -13.31 -8.00
CA PHE A 125 -20.23 -14.39 -8.93
C PHE A 125 -21.30 -15.35 -8.43
N TYR A 126 -21.57 -15.37 -7.14
CA TYR A 126 -22.71 -16.09 -6.58
C TYR A 126 -24.04 -15.43 -6.98
N VAL A 127 -24.11 -14.10 -6.93
CA VAL A 127 -25.30 -13.35 -7.39
C VAL A 127 -25.43 -13.40 -8.92
N LEU A 128 -24.34 -13.22 -9.66
CA LEU A 128 -24.35 -13.20 -11.13
C LEU A 128 -24.66 -14.55 -11.81
N ASN A 129 -24.44 -15.67 -11.12
CA ASN A 129 -24.66 -17.02 -11.67
C ASN A 129 -25.87 -17.72 -11.05
N ASP A 130 -26.89 -16.98 -10.64
CA ASP A 130 -28.12 -17.54 -10.08
C ASP A 130 -27.87 -18.51 -8.90
N ARG A 131 -26.89 -18.18 -8.05
CA ARG A 131 -26.47 -18.98 -6.88
C ARG A 131 -25.77 -20.30 -7.19
N HIS A 132 -25.38 -20.54 -8.45
CA HIS A 132 -24.52 -21.68 -8.81
C HIS A 132 -23.05 -21.37 -8.56
N PHE A 133 -22.40 -22.15 -7.70
CA PHE A 133 -21.01 -21.94 -7.29
C PHE A 133 -19.98 -22.90 -7.91
N VAL A 134 -20.42 -23.91 -8.68
CA VAL A 134 -19.52 -24.94 -9.24
C VAL A 134 -18.44 -24.33 -10.12
N PHE A 135 -18.83 -23.46 -11.07
CA PHE A 135 -17.87 -22.77 -11.95
C PHE A 135 -16.96 -21.81 -11.18
N TYR A 136 -17.44 -21.24 -10.08
CA TYR A 136 -16.61 -20.43 -9.21
C TYR A 136 -15.56 -21.27 -8.48
N ILE A 137 -15.89 -22.47 -8.02
CA ILE A 137 -14.90 -23.40 -7.44
C ILE A 137 -13.86 -23.79 -8.51
N CYS A 138 -14.28 -24.12 -9.73
CA CYS A 138 -13.36 -24.40 -10.84
C CYS A 138 -12.42 -23.22 -11.11
N PHE A 139 -12.95 -21.99 -11.10
CA PHE A 139 -12.18 -20.76 -11.23
C PHE A 139 -11.18 -20.60 -10.09
N ALA A 140 -11.60 -20.80 -8.83
CA ALA A 140 -10.74 -20.73 -7.66
C ALA A 140 -9.58 -21.74 -7.73
N ILE A 141 -9.85 -22.98 -8.17
CA ILE A 141 -8.82 -24.01 -8.37
C ILE A 141 -7.81 -23.56 -9.43
N HIS A 142 -8.27 -23.07 -10.59
CA HIS A 142 -7.38 -22.54 -11.62
C HIS A 142 -6.58 -21.34 -11.13
N ALA A 143 -7.22 -20.45 -10.38
CA ALA A 143 -6.60 -19.26 -9.79
C ALA A 143 -5.54 -19.59 -8.73
N LEU A 144 -5.49 -20.81 -8.20
CA LEU A 144 -4.43 -21.29 -7.32
C LEU A 144 -3.35 -22.07 -8.09
N ILE A 145 -3.73 -22.91 -9.05
CA ILE A 145 -2.79 -23.75 -9.80
C ILE A 145 -1.97 -22.96 -10.82
N LEU A 146 -2.62 -22.12 -11.63
CA LEU A 146 -1.96 -21.37 -12.72
C LEU A 146 -0.80 -20.48 -12.24
N PRO A 147 -0.93 -19.70 -11.14
CA PRO A 147 0.19 -18.90 -10.65
C PRO A 147 1.40 -19.75 -10.24
N TYR A 148 1.19 -20.96 -9.71
CA TYR A 148 2.30 -21.86 -9.36
C TYR A 148 3.04 -22.34 -10.61
N ILE A 149 2.31 -22.79 -11.64
CA ILE A 149 2.90 -23.17 -12.94
C ILE A 149 3.60 -21.97 -13.58
N GLY A 150 3.00 -20.78 -13.50
CA GLY A 150 3.60 -19.55 -14.02
C GLY A 150 4.90 -19.15 -13.33
N LEU A 151 5.07 -19.43 -12.03
CA LEU A 151 6.34 -19.27 -11.32
C LEU A 151 7.40 -20.25 -11.81
N LEU A 152 7.03 -21.52 -12.02
CA LEU A 152 7.94 -22.53 -12.58
C LEU A 152 8.40 -22.11 -13.98
N LEU A 153 7.46 -21.65 -14.82
CA LEU A 153 7.78 -21.15 -16.15
C LEU A 153 8.71 -19.95 -16.07
N ARG A 154 8.41 -18.98 -15.21
CA ARG A 154 9.25 -17.79 -15.02
C ARG A 154 10.67 -18.13 -14.59
N TRP A 155 10.83 -19.11 -13.71
CA TRP A 155 12.16 -19.59 -13.31
C TRP A 155 12.95 -20.12 -14.51
N GLU A 156 12.34 -21.01 -15.30
CA GLU A 156 12.99 -21.56 -16.50
C GLU A 156 13.20 -20.49 -17.58
N TRP A 157 12.28 -19.52 -17.71
CA TRP A 157 12.40 -18.37 -18.61
C TRP A 157 13.63 -17.51 -18.29
N TYR A 158 13.88 -17.27 -17.00
CA TYR A 158 15.04 -16.51 -16.55
C TYR A 158 16.34 -17.28 -16.70
N ARG A 159 16.33 -18.60 -16.49
CA ARG A 159 17.49 -19.46 -16.70
C ARG A 159 17.87 -19.57 -18.18
N TYR A 160 16.89 -19.51 -19.09
CA TYR A 160 17.15 -19.44 -20.52
C TYR A 160 17.80 -18.10 -20.93
N GLY A 161 17.51 -17.02 -20.19
CA GLY A 161 18.06 -15.69 -20.41
C GLY A 161 17.07 -14.69 -21.02
N LEU A 162 15.82 -15.08 -21.26
CA LEU A 162 14.78 -14.24 -21.87
C LEU A 162 14.38 -13.04 -20.99
N GLU A 163 13.77 -12.04 -21.61
CA GLU A 163 13.37 -10.80 -20.94
C GLU A 163 12.15 -10.96 -20.02
N ASN A 164 12.08 -10.13 -18.99
CA ASN A 164 10.97 -10.13 -18.03
C ASN A 164 9.62 -9.73 -18.65
N TRP A 165 9.62 -8.85 -19.66
CA TRP A 165 8.37 -8.40 -20.28
C TRP A 165 7.67 -9.53 -21.03
N SER A 166 8.42 -10.32 -21.81
CA SER A 166 7.89 -11.45 -22.58
C SER A 166 7.13 -12.47 -21.72
N ILE A 167 7.71 -12.90 -20.60
CA ILE A 167 7.04 -13.85 -19.68
C ILE A 167 5.80 -13.24 -19.04
N ASN A 168 5.81 -11.94 -18.70
CA ASN A 168 4.63 -11.30 -18.12
C ASN A 168 3.47 -11.27 -19.12
N VAL A 169 3.74 -11.01 -20.40
CA VAL A 169 2.72 -11.02 -21.47
C VAL A 169 2.16 -12.42 -21.67
N VAL A 170 3.01 -13.44 -21.81
CA VAL A 170 2.58 -14.84 -21.98
C VAL A 170 1.69 -15.28 -20.81
N LEU A 171 2.12 -15.02 -19.57
CA LEU A 171 1.34 -15.35 -18.38
C LEU A 171 0.04 -14.56 -18.33
N PHE A 172 0.05 -13.27 -18.67
CA PHE A 172 -1.15 -12.43 -18.66
C PHE A 172 -2.21 -12.93 -19.64
N VAL A 173 -1.83 -13.26 -20.87
CA VAL A 173 -2.74 -13.80 -21.88
C VAL A 173 -3.29 -15.16 -21.45
N CYS A 174 -2.43 -16.08 -20.99
CA CYS A 174 -2.85 -17.41 -20.58
C CYS A 174 -3.78 -17.38 -19.35
N PHE A 175 -3.44 -16.58 -18.32
CA PHE A 175 -4.26 -16.46 -17.11
C PHE A 175 -5.59 -15.80 -17.41
N THR A 176 -5.60 -14.66 -18.12
CA THR A 176 -6.83 -13.96 -18.48
C THR A 176 -7.74 -14.85 -19.32
N SER A 177 -7.18 -15.56 -20.32
CA SER A 177 -7.94 -16.50 -21.16
C SER A 177 -8.57 -17.63 -20.35
N SER A 178 -7.82 -18.28 -19.46
CA SER A 178 -8.35 -19.35 -18.61
C SER A 178 -9.45 -18.84 -17.67
N TYR A 179 -9.20 -17.73 -16.98
CA TYR A 179 -10.17 -17.15 -16.03
C TYR A 179 -11.45 -16.67 -16.72
N PHE A 180 -11.32 -15.99 -17.86
CA PHE A 180 -12.46 -15.49 -18.62
C PHE A 180 -13.35 -16.63 -19.16
N THR A 181 -12.74 -17.69 -19.68
CA THR A 181 -13.49 -18.84 -20.23
C THR A 181 -14.26 -19.60 -19.14
N ILE A 182 -13.74 -19.70 -17.92
CA ILE A 182 -14.48 -20.31 -16.80
C ILE A 182 -15.66 -19.44 -16.38
N LEU A 183 -15.41 -18.14 -16.14
CA LEU A 183 -16.41 -17.24 -15.58
C LEU A 183 -17.53 -16.91 -16.56
N GLN A 184 -17.21 -16.68 -17.83
CA GLN A 184 -18.18 -16.30 -18.85
C GLN A 184 -18.79 -17.52 -19.56
N MET A 185 -17.94 -18.37 -20.14
CA MET A 185 -18.38 -19.43 -21.06
C MET A 185 -18.73 -20.73 -20.33
N LYS A 186 -18.36 -20.87 -19.05
CA LYS A 186 -18.63 -22.07 -18.23
C LYS A 186 -18.17 -23.36 -18.92
N ASN A 187 -17.01 -23.29 -19.60
CA ASN A 187 -16.53 -24.33 -20.52
C ASN A 187 -15.20 -24.96 -20.05
N ILE A 188 -15.02 -26.26 -20.30
CA ILE A 188 -13.82 -27.07 -20.02
C ILE A 188 -12.60 -26.60 -20.82
N VAL A 189 -12.78 -25.87 -21.92
CA VAL A 189 -11.70 -25.25 -22.72
C VAL A 189 -10.72 -24.43 -21.85
N ALA A 190 -11.16 -23.96 -20.69
CA ALA A 190 -10.32 -23.29 -19.69
C ALA A 190 -9.09 -24.08 -19.21
N VAL A 191 -9.09 -25.40 -19.39
CA VAL A 191 -7.95 -26.28 -19.07
C VAL A 191 -6.82 -26.16 -20.10
N ALA A 192 -7.11 -25.73 -21.33
CA ALA A 192 -6.10 -25.66 -22.40
C ALA A 192 -4.91 -24.74 -22.05
N PRO A 193 -5.08 -23.52 -21.48
CA PRO A 193 -3.97 -22.71 -21.01
C PRO A 193 -3.13 -23.36 -19.91
N VAL A 194 -3.73 -24.20 -19.04
CA VAL A 194 -3.00 -24.93 -18.00
C VAL A 194 -2.05 -25.93 -18.65
N ILE A 195 -2.56 -26.71 -19.61
CA ILE A 195 -1.78 -27.70 -20.36
C ILE A 195 -0.67 -27.00 -21.16
N LEU A 196 -0.99 -25.90 -21.85
CA LEU A 196 -0.03 -25.12 -22.62
C LEU A 196 1.14 -24.63 -21.76
N LEU A 197 0.85 -24.02 -20.60
CA LEU A 197 1.90 -23.53 -19.70
C LEU A 197 2.74 -24.68 -19.12
N ALA A 198 2.11 -25.79 -18.75
CA ALA A 198 2.83 -26.98 -18.27
C ALA A 198 3.79 -27.54 -19.34
N LEU A 199 3.32 -27.62 -20.59
CA LEU A 199 4.13 -28.06 -21.73
C LEU A 199 5.29 -27.09 -22.01
N LEU A 200 5.05 -25.78 -21.98
CA LEU A 200 6.11 -24.77 -22.11
C LEU A 200 7.17 -24.90 -21.01
N VAL A 201 6.76 -25.17 -19.76
CA VAL A 201 7.70 -25.44 -18.66
C VAL A 201 8.57 -26.65 -19.00
N MET A 202 7.98 -27.75 -19.46
CA MET A 202 8.72 -28.98 -19.80
C MET A 202 9.71 -28.75 -20.94
N ILE A 203 9.30 -28.08 -22.02
CA ILE A 203 10.16 -27.77 -23.16
C ILE A 203 11.35 -26.91 -22.74
N ILE A 204 11.10 -25.79 -22.07
CA ILE A 204 12.18 -24.85 -21.72
C ILE A 204 13.11 -25.47 -20.68
N ARG A 205 12.57 -26.27 -19.75
CA ARG A 205 13.39 -27.00 -18.78
C ARG A 205 14.36 -27.97 -19.46
N HIS A 206 13.92 -28.66 -20.51
CA HIS A 206 14.79 -29.53 -21.30
C HIS A 206 15.87 -28.73 -22.04
N MET A 207 15.51 -27.58 -22.64
CA MET A 207 16.49 -26.69 -23.27
C MET A 207 17.50 -26.10 -22.28
N ASN A 208 17.12 -25.97 -21.02
CA ASN A 208 17.93 -25.38 -19.95
C ASN A 208 18.85 -26.37 -19.23
N GLU A 209 18.88 -27.66 -19.57
CA GLU A 209 19.65 -28.66 -18.83
C GLU A 209 21.11 -28.25 -18.61
N ASN A 210 21.74 -27.66 -19.64
CA ASN A 210 23.15 -27.23 -19.62
C ASN A 210 23.38 -25.76 -19.28
N LYS A 211 22.33 -24.99 -18.94
CA LYS A 211 22.45 -23.56 -18.63
C LYS A 211 22.87 -23.33 -17.16
N LEU A 212 23.82 -22.41 -16.97
CA LEU A 212 24.28 -21.96 -15.65
C LEU A 212 23.21 -21.14 -14.91
N PHE A 213 23.40 -20.99 -13.61
CA PHE A 213 22.53 -20.23 -12.73
C PHE A 213 22.62 -18.71 -12.99
N PRO A 214 21.49 -18.00 -13.22
CA PRO A 214 21.49 -16.57 -13.52
C PRO A 214 21.64 -15.71 -12.24
N TRP A 215 22.83 -15.74 -11.61
CA TRP A 215 23.12 -15.07 -10.33
C TRP A 215 22.74 -13.58 -10.30
N GLU A 216 23.30 -12.79 -11.22
CA GLU A 216 23.09 -11.33 -11.27
C GLU A 216 21.61 -10.97 -11.33
N ARG A 217 20.85 -11.65 -12.19
CA ARG A 217 19.41 -11.42 -12.35
C ARG A 217 18.64 -11.78 -11.09
N MET A 218 18.94 -12.92 -10.46
CA MET A 218 18.25 -13.38 -9.26
C MET A 218 18.51 -12.49 -8.04
N ILE A 219 19.73 -11.98 -7.90
CA ILE A 219 20.12 -11.03 -6.86
C ILE A 219 19.45 -9.67 -7.11
N LYS A 220 19.48 -9.17 -8.34
CA LYS A 220 18.87 -7.88 -8.71
C LYS A 220 17.36 -7.87 -8.44
N ILE A 221 16.66 -8.96 -8.74
CA ILE A 221 15.23 -9.10 -8.45
C ILE A 221 14.98 -9.04 -6.94
N GLU A 222 15.74 -9.78 -6.13
CA GLU A 222 15.59 -9.75 -4.66
C GLU A 222 15.89 -8.37 -4.07
N TYR A 223 16.97 -7.73 -4.52
CA TYR A 223 17.33 -6.37 -4.14
C TYR A 223 16.21 -5.37 -4.43
N GLN A 224 15.67 -5.40 -5.66
CA GLN A 224 14.56 -4.52 -6.05
C GLN A 224 13.33 -4.75 -5.16
N HIS A 225 13.04 -6.00 -4.81
CA HIS A 225 11.94 -6.28 -3.92
C HIS A 225 12.16 -5.78 -2.50
N HIS A 226 13.36 -5.98 -1.97
CA HIS A 226 13.73 -5.51 -0.65
C HIS A 226 13.63 -3.97 -0.58
N MET A 227 14.13 -3.29 -1.62
CA MET A 227 14.01 -1.85 -1.78
C MET A 227 12.55 -1.39 -1.88
N ASN A 228 11.71 -2.08 -2.64
CA ASN A 228 10.28 -1.77 -2.72
C ASN A 228 9.57 -1.96 -1.37
N TYR A 229 9.96 -2.98 -0.60
CA TYR A 229 9.47 -3.19 0.76
C TYR A 229 9.89 -2.04 1.69
N TYR A 230 11.16 -1.61 1.64
CA TYR A 230 11.62 -0.45 2.42
C TYR A 230 10.90 0.84 2.05
N LYS A 231 10.67 1.10 0.75
CA LYS A 231 9.86 2.25 0.33
C LYS A 231 8.44 2.19 0.88
N PHE A 232 7.82 1.00 0.93
CA PHE A 232 6.51 0.81 1.55
C PHE A 232 6.54 1.05 3.06
N VAL A 233 7.52 0.50 3.78
CA VAL A 233 7.66 0.73 5.22
C VAL A 233 7.89 2.22 5.51
N ASN A 234 8.69 2.90 4.69
CA ASN A 234 8.95 4.34 4.78
C ASN A 234 7.71 5.22 4.57
N MET A 235 6.60 4.66 4.09
CA MET A 235 5.31 5.37 4.06
C MET A 235 4.65 5.47 5.44
N PHE A 236 5.17 4.75 6.43
CA PHE A 236 4.64 4.62 7.79
C PHE A 236 5.70 4.91 8.88
N THR A 237 6.96 4.54 8.66
CA THR A 237 8.05 4.75 9.62
C THR A 237 9.40 4.82 8.92
N ASP A 238 10.31 5.65 9.42
CA ASP A 238 11.62 5.87 8.80
C ASP A 238 12.49 4.61 8.85
N VAL A 239 12.98 4.20 7.69
CA VAL A 239 13.86 3.03 7.55
C VAL A 239 15.30 3.53 7.43
N LYS A 240 16.16 3.17 8.40
CA LYS A 240 17.58 3.56 8.45
C LYS A 240 18.37 3.30 7.15
N ALA A 241 17.94 2.32 6.35
CA ALA A 241 18.60 1.94 5.10
C ALA A 241 18.30 2.88 3.90
N LEU A 242 17.28 3.74 3.99
CA LEU A 242 16.96 4.72 2.95
C LEU A 242 17.52 6.09 3.33
N GLN A 243 18.48 6.61 2.55
CA GLN A 243 18.94 7.98 2.73
C GLN A 243 17.86 8.96 2.27
N GLU A 244 17.45 9.87 3.15
CA GLU A 244 16.50 10.93 2.84
C GLU A 244 17.13 11.97 1.92
N THR A 245 16.74 11.97 0.64
CA THR A 245 17.02 13.09 -0.26
C THR A 245 15.87 14.11 -0.21
N ALA A 246 16.18 15.36 0.11
CA ALA A 246 15.24 16.48 0.05
C ALA A 246 15.03 16.92 -1.41
N VAL A 247 13.78 16.92 -1.89
CA VAL A 247 13.44 17.26 -3.28
C VAL A 247 12.57 18.53 -3.32
N ARG A 248 12.96 19.52 -4.12
CA ARG A 248 12.20 20.76 -4.34
C ARG A 248 10.93 20.49 -5.17
N ARG A 249 9.78 21.01 -4.75
CA ARG A 249 8.48 20.87 -5.42
C ARG A 249 8.03 22.20 -6.03
N ARG A 250 8.37 22.45 -7.30
CA ARG A 250 8.05 23.71 -8.00
C ARG A 250 6.55 24.05 -8.02
N TYR A 251 5.67 23.04 -8.01
CA TYR A 251 4.21 23.25 -8.05
C TYR A 251 3.62 23.81 -6.74
N LEU A 252 4.32 23.68 -5.61
CA LEU A 252 3.87 24.23 -4.32
C LEU A 252 4.46 25.61 -4.02
N ASP A 253 5.30 26.15 -4.91
CA ASP A 253 5.90 27.48 -4.74
C ASP A 253 4.81 28.59 -4.73
N VAL A 254 3.63 28.36 -5.33
CA VAL A 254 2.47 29.27 -5.30
C VAL A 254 1.89 29.45 -3.89
N ILE A 255 1.97 28.42 -3.05
CA ILE A 255 1.50 28.46 -1.65
C ILE A 255 2.57 29.09 -0.73
N LEU A 256 3.82 29.17 -1.20
CA LEU A 256 4.99 29.65 -0.45
C LEU A 256 5.32 31.13 -0.70
N THR A 257 4.31 31.97 -0.92
CA THR A 257 4.51 33.41 -1.10
C THR A 257 5.15 34.01 0.16
N VAL A 258 6.29 34.71 -0.02
CA VAL A 258 7.02 35.33 1.08
C VAL A 258 6.13 36.38 1.77
N PRO A 259 5.98 36.37 3.10
CA PRO A 259 5.18 37.35 3.82
C PRO A 259 5.70 38.76 3.57
N ARG A 260 4.80 39.73 3.48
CA ARG A 260 5.19 41.15 3.40
C ARG A 260 6.06 41.54 4.62
N PRO A 261 7.00 42.49 4.50
CA PRO A 261 7.91 42.89 5.58
C PRO A 261 7.23 43.14 6.94
N LYS A 262 6.01 43.69 6.94
CA LYS A 262 5.20 43.96 8.14
C LYS A 262 4.75 42.71 8.92
N HIS A 263 4.85 41.51 8.33
CA HIS A 263 4.47 40.24 8.95
C HIS A 263 5.67 39.44 9.48
N PHE A 264 6.90 39.95 9.37
CA PHE A 264 8.08 39.38 10.04
C PHE A 264 8.13 39.83 11.51
N ASN A 265 7.16 39.36 12.31
CA ASN A 265 7.14 39.57 13.74
C ASN A 265 7.12 38.23 14.50
N SER A 266 7.42 38.27 15.80
CA SER A 266 7.46 37.07 16.65
C SER A 266 6.12 36.33 16.76
N ASN A 267 5.01 36.93 16.33
CA ASN A 267 3.67 36.31 16.39
C ASN A 267 3.33 35.52 15.12
N TYR A 268 3.83 35.93 13.95
CA TYR A 268 3.52 35.30 12.66
C TYR A 268 4.67 34.45 12.09
N MET A 269 5.90 34.60 12.61
CA MET A 269 7.08 33.86 12.14
C MET A 269 6.88 32.34 12.25
N TYR A 270 6.39 31.84 13.38
CA TYR A 270 6.23 30.40 13.59
C TYR A 270 5.17 29.80 12.69
N LEU A 271 4.03 30.48 12.51
CA LEU A 271 3.03 30.08 11.52
C LEU A 271 3.63 29.97 10.11
N PHE A 272 4.45 30.94 9.71
CA PHE A 272 5.16 30.91 8.43
C PHE A 272 6.14 29.73 8.33
N LEU A 273 6.93 29.47 9.38
CA LEU A 273 7.87 28.36 9.42
C LEU A 273 7.16 27.01 9.36
N PHE A 274 6.07 26.83 10.11
CA PHE A 274 5.26 25.61 10.07
C PHE A 274 4.66 25.36 8.69
N VAL A 275 4.07 26.38 8.05
CA VAL A 275 3.53 26.26 6.68
C VAL A 275 4.64 25.89 5.69
N ARG A 276 5.80 26.56 5.76
CA ARG A 276 6.90 26.31 4.84
C ARG A 276 7.54 24.94 5.05
N SER A 277 7.70 24.52 6.30
CA SER A 277 8.21 23.19 6.65
C SER A 277 7.23 22.10 6.22
N PHE A 278 5.92 22.32 6.41
CA PHE A 278 4.88 21.39 5.95
C PHE A 278 4.92 21.18 4.44
N VAL A 279 4.94 22.27 3.66
CA VAL A 279 4.89 22.21 2.19
C VAL A 279 6.19 21.67 1.57
N ARG A 280 7.34 21.98 2.17
CA ARG A 280 8.65 21.50 1.69
C ARG A 280 9.02 20.13 2.25
N GLY A 281 8.44 19.73 3.37
CA GLY A 281 8.67 18.45 4.02
C GLY A 281 8.29 17.29 3.10
N LYS A 282 9.16 16.29 3.00
CA LYS A 282 8.97 15.17 2.09
C LYS A 282 7.77 14.31 2.49
N ASP A 283 7.57 14.14 3.80
CA ASP A 283 6.66 13.13 4.33
C ASP A 283 5.33 13.72 4.79
N ALA A 284 5.32 14.78 5.62
CA ALA A 284 4.09 15.33 6.20
C ALA A 284 3.03 15.71 5.14
N PHE A 285 3.41 16.46 4.10
CA PHE A 285 2.47 16.86 3.04
C PHE A 285 1.91 15.66 2.26
N ASN A 286 2.77 14.71 1.89
CA ASN A 286 2.37 13.53 1.12
C ASN A 286 1.44 12.62 1.92
N ILE A 287 1.71 12.47 3.22
CA ILE A 287 0.88 11.68 4.13
C ILE A 287 -0.53 12.26 4.18
N ILE A 288 -0.67 13.58 4.38
CA ILE A 288 -1.99 14.23 4.43
C ILE A 288 -2.69 14.15 3.09
N LEU A 289 -2.00 14.48 1.99
CA LEU A 289 -2.60 14.45 0.66
C LEU A 289 -3.19 13.06 0.36
N ARG A 290 -2.43 12.00 0.66
CA ARG A 290 -2.90 10.62 0.51
C ARG A 290 -4.13 10.33 1.36
N LEU A 291 -4.14 10.74 2.64
CA LEU A 291 -5.29 10.52 3.52
C LEU A 291 -6.54 11.26 3.04
N VAL A 292 -6.41 12.51 2.61
CA VAL A 292 -7.51 13.30 2.06
C VAL A 292 -8.07 12.65 0.80
N ILE A 293 -7.21 12.20 -0.12
CA ILE A 293 -7.65 11.49 -1.33
C ILE A 293 -8.40 10.20 -0.99
N ILE A 294 -7.86 9.37 -0.09
CA ILE A 294 -8.51 8.12 0.34
C ILE A 294 -9.87 8.42 0.97
N ALA A 295 -9.95 9.42 1.86
CA ALA A 295 -11.20 9.83 2.51
C ALA A 295 -12.27 10.24 1.48
N VAL A 296 -11.90 11.10 0.53
CA VAL A 296 -12.81 11.57 -0.53
C VAL A 296 -13.30 10.39 -1.38
N VAL A 297 -12.41 9.51 -1.81
CA VAL A 297 -12.77 8.33 -2.61
C VAL A 297 -13.75 7.42 -1.85
N LEU A 298 -13.52 7.20 -0.56
CA LEU A 298 -14.41 6.38 0.27
C LEU A 298 -15.77 7.03 0.47
N MET A 299 -15.82 8.34 0.72
CA MET A 299 -17.07 9.08 0.90
C MET A 299 -17.94 9.01 -0.37
N ILE A 300 -17.32 9.10 -1.55
CA ILE A 300 -17.99 8.97 -2.84
C ILE A 300 -18.47 7.53 -3.05
N TRP A 301 -17.59 6.55 -2.82
CA TRP A 301 -17.88 5.15 -3.13
C TRP A 301 -19.02 4.57 -2.29
N LEU A 302 -19.10 4.95 -1.01
CA LEU A 302 -20.10 4.39 -0.10
C LEU A 302 -21.49 4.97 -0.31
N SER A 303 -21.60 6.23 -0.73
CA SER A 303 -22.87 6.92 -1.01
C SER A 303 -23.92 6.79 0.12
N GLN A 304 -23.48 6.59 1.36
CA GLN A 304 -24.33 6.43 2.55
C GLN A 304 -24.08 7.60 3.52
N PRO A 305 -25.09 8.44 3.83
CA PRO A 305 -24.88 9.70 4.56
C PRO A 305 -24.18 9.52 5.92
N ILE A 306 -24.66 8.59 6.74
CA ILE A 306 -24.13 8.37 8.09
C ILE A 306 -22.68 7.86 8.03
N VAL A 307 -22.41 6.92 7.12
CA VAL A 307 -21.09 6.29 6.99
C VAL A 307 -20.07 7.29 6.48
N SER A 308 -20.41 8.09 5.46
CA SER A 308 -19.53 9.15 4.95
C SER A 308 -19.24 10.22 6.00
N LEU A 309 -20.18 10.50 6.88
CA LEU A 309 -20.03 11.45 7.99
C LEU A 309 -19.11 10.90 9.10
N ILE A 310 -19.22 9.61 9.43
CA ILE A 310 -18.27 8.93 10.34
C ILE A 310 -16.86 8.92 9.74
N ILE A 311 -16.73 8.54 8.47
CA ILE A 311 -15.45 8.45 7.76
C ILE A 311 -14.78 9.82 7.68
N GLY A 312 -15.48 10.85 7.18
CA GLY A 312 -14.91 12.19 7.07
C GLY A 312 -14.43 12.73 8.42
N SER A 313 -15.21 12.50 9.48
CA SER A 313 -14.84 12.85 10.86
C SER A 313 -13.60 12.13 11.35
N LEU A 314 -13.52 10.84 11.09
CA LEU A 314 -12.38 10.03 11.51
C LEU A 314 -11.11 10.44 10.76
N PHE A 315 -11.19 10.66 9.45
CA PHE A 315 -10.04 11.14 8.66
C PHE A 315 -9.62 12.54 9.09
N MET A 316 -10.58 13.39 9.46
CA MET A 316 -10.31 14.69 10.03
C MET A 316 -9.51 14.58 11.33
N TYR A 317 -9.97 13.72 12.25
CA TYR A 317 -9.30 13.42 13.50
C TYR A 317 -7.88 12.87 13.30
N ILE A 318 -7.71 11.84 12.47
CA ILE A 318 -6.41 11.20 12.21
C ILE A 318 -5.44 12.20 11.59
N THR A 319 -5.89 13.00 10.63
CA THR A 319 -5.02 13.99 9.96
C THR A 319 -4.49 15.02 10.95
N LEU A 320 -5.33 15.51 11.86
CA LEU A 320 -4.90 16.47 12.88
C LEU A 320 -3.97 15.84 13.92
N LEU A 321 -4.23 14.59 14.33
CA LEU A 321 -3.31 13.86 15.21
C LEU A 321 -1.94 13.61 14.57
N GLN A 322 -1.88 13.28 13.29
CA GLN A 322 -0.61 13.11 12.59
C GLN A 322 0.16 14.43 12.55
N MET A 323 -0.55 15.55 12.38
CA MET A 323 0.09 16.85 12.48
C MET A 323 0.54 17.21 13.88
N ALA A 324 -0.13 16.74 14.93
CA ALA A 324 0.32 16.91 16.32
C ALA A 324 1.76 16.41 16.52
N GLN A 325 2.12 15.31 15.87
CA GLN A 325 3.48 14.74 15.94
C GLN A 325 4.53 15.59 15.21
N PHE A 326 4.12 16.38 14.21
CA PHE A 326 4.99 17.31 13.50
C PHE A 326 5.44 18.50 14.38
N TYR A 327 4.69 18.82 15.44
CA TYR A 327 5.05 19.91 16.35
C TYR A 327 6.44 19.71 16.94
N THR A 328 6.71 18.54 17.51
CA THR A 328 7.97 18.26 18.24
C THR A 328 9.18 18.31 17.32
N GLN A 329 9.06 17.83 16.08
CA GLN A 329 10.14 17.89 15.09
C GLN A 329 10.59 19.34 14.80
N GLN A 330 9.64 20.28 14.79
CA GLN A 330 9.91 21.67 14.43
C GLN A 330 10.20 22.57 15.64
N ALA A 331 9.51 22.33 16.77
CA ALA A 331 9.68 23.08 18.02
C ALA A 331 11.02 22.78 18.70
N TYR A 332 11.61 21.60 18.48
CA TYR A 332 12.96 21.26 18.94
C TYR A 332 14.02 21.26 17.81
N GLY A 333 13.66 21.76 16.64
CA GLY A 333 14.57 21.89 15.51
C GLY A 333 15.57 23.05 15.65
N LEU A 334 16.31 23.34 14.58
CA LEU A 334 17.28 24.45 14.54
C LEU A 334 16.62 25.84 14.57
N TRP A 335 15.42 26.01 14.01
CA TRP A 335 14.82 27.33 13.82
C TRP A 335 14.50 28.08 15.13
N PRO A 336 13.96 27.42 16.18
CA PRO A 336 13.79 28.05 17.50
C PRO A 336 15.12 28.46 18.16
N GLN A 337 16.24 27.81 17.82
CA GLN A 337 17.57 28.20 18.31
C GLN A 337 18.07 29.48 17.60
N VAL A 338 17.72 29.66 16.33
CA VAL A 338 18.10 30.84 15.53
C VAL A 338 17.19 32.05 15.83
N TRP A 339 15.91 31.81 16.16
CA TRP A 339 14.95 32.86 16.51
C TRP A 339 14.20 32.50 17.81
N PRO A 340 14.84 32.69 18.98
CA PRO A 340 14.25 32.32 20.26
C PRO A 340 13.06 33.22 20.58
N VAL A 341 11.89 32.60 20.79
CA VAL A 341 10.69 33.27 21.30
C VAL A 341 10.12 32.44 22.44
N PRO A 342 9.25 33.01 23.29
CA PRO A 342 8.54 32.22 24.30
C PRO A 342 7.74 31.09 23.66
N ASP A 343 7.79 29.88 24.23
CA ASP A 343 7.11 28.67 23.73
C ASP A 343 5.60 28.89 23.51
N THR A 344 4.99 29.76 24.32
CA THR A 344 3.59 30.18 24.16
C THR A 344 3.28 30.78 22.79
N LYS A 345 4.24 31.44 22.14
CA LYS A 345 4.10 31.95 20.76
C LYS A 345 4.30 30.85 19.72
N VAL A 346 5.15 29.85 20.01
CA VAL A 346 5.37 28.67 19.16
C VAL A 346 4.09 27.83 19.09
N ILE A 347 3.50 27.51 20.26
CA ILE A 347 2.21 26.82 20.36
C ILE A 347 1.11 27.61 19.63
N LYS A 348 1.01 28.94 19.83
CA LYS A 348 -0.01 29.76 19.15
C LYS A 348 0.15 29.74 17.63
N GLY A 349 1.37 29.83 17.13
CA GLY A 349 1.64 29.74 15.69
C GLY A 349 1.27 28.37 15.12
N TYR A 350 1.54 27.32 15.88
CA TYR A 350 1.17 25.95 15.53
C TYR A 350 -0.35 25.70 15.58
N GLU A 351 -1.04 26.23 16.59
CA GLU A 351 -2.51 26.21 16.71
C GLU A 351 -3.18 26.86 15.50
N GLN A 352 -2.71 28.04 15.08
CA GLN A 352 -3.19 28.71 13.88
C GLN A 352 -2.95 27.88 12.61
N PHE A 353 -1.81 27.19 12.54
CA PHE A 353 -1.50 26.28 11.43
C PHE A 353 -2.48 25.10 11.38
N LEU A 354 -2.75 24.46 12.52
CA LEU A 354 -3.73 23.37 12.59
C LEU A 354 -5.14 23.82 12.20
N TYR A 355 -5.57 25.01 12.65
CA TYR A 355 -6.88 25.56 12.25
C TYR A 355 -6.97 25.82 10.74
N ARG A 356 -5.92 26.36 10.11
CA ARG A 356 -5.91 26.56 8.65
C ARG A 356 -6.02 25.24 7.91
N LEU A 357 -5.26 24.24 8.35
CA LEU A 357 -5.29 22.90 7.79
C LEU A 357 -6.66 22.26 7.96
N MET A 358 -7.25 22.42 9.16
CA MET A 358 -8.61 21.95 9.48
C MET A 358 -9.65 22.56 8.55
N ILE A 359 -9.59 23.88 8.32
CA ILE A 359 -10.53 24.57 7.44
C ILE A 359 -10.41 24.06 6.00
N VAL A 360 -9.19 23.96 5.47
CA VAL A 360 -8.97 23.51 4.08
C VAL A 360 -9.51 22.10 3.87
N ILE A 361 -9.19 21.16 4.76
CA ILE A 361 -9.63 19.76 4.65
C ILE A 361 -11.14 19.65 4.92
N GLY A 362 -11.63 20.36 5.94
CA GLY A 362 -13.05 20.41 6.30
C GLY A 362 -13.92 20.91 5.15
N ILE A 363 -13.48 21.95 4.41
CA ILE A 363 -14.17 22.45 3.22
C ILE A 363 -14.21 21.37 2.13
N ILE A 364 -13.09 20.70 1.85
CA ILE A 364 -13.04 19.63 0.84
C ILE A 364 -14.03 18.51 1.20
N PHE A 365 -14.01 18.03 2.45
CA PHE A 365 -14.92 16.98 2.90
C PHE A 365 -16.38 17.44 2.91
N ALA A 366 -16.65 18.68 3.33
CA ALA A 366 -18.01 19.24 3.33
C ALA A 366 -18.56 19.38 1.91
N ILE A 367 -17.76 19.83 0.94
CA ILE A 367 -18.17 19.92 -0.48
C ILE A 367 -18.50 18.52 -1.00
N VAL A 368 -17.60 17.55 -0.80
CA VAL A 368 -17.82 16.17 -1.26
C VAL A 368 -19.09 15.59 -0.61
N PHE A 369 -19.29 15.82 0.68
CA PHE A 369 -20.47 15.36 1.39
C PHE A 369 -21.77 16.02 0.89
N ALA A 370 -21.75 17.33 0.62
CA ALA A 370 -22.90 18.05 0.11
C ALA A 370 -23.31 17.59 -1.30
N ILE A 371 -22.34 17.25 -2.16
CA ILE A 371 -22.61 16.72 -3.51
C ILE A 371 -23.19 15.30 -3.42
N MET A 372 -22.63 14.44 -2.56
CA MET A 372 -23.06 13.04 -2.44
C MET A 372 -24.36 12.86 -1.65
N SER A 373 -24.68 13.78 -0.73
CA SER A 373 -25.88 13.69 0.12
C SER A 373 -26.54 15.06 0.32
N PRO A 374 -27.18 15.63 -0.74
CA PRO A 374 -27.72 17.00 -0.70
C PRO A 374 -28.74 17.23 0.42
N GLN A 375 -29.56 16.22 0.73
CA GLN A 375 -30.59 16.29 1.77
C GLN A 375 -30.02 16.47 3.19
N TYR A 376 -28.79 16.01 3.43
CA TYR A 376 -28.12 16.06 4.74
C TYR A 376 -26.95 17.03 4.78
N PHE A 377 -26.90 18.02 3.88
CA PHE A 377 -25.77 18.96 3.73
C PHE A 377 -25.24 19.54 5.07
N PHE A 378 -26.13 19.84 6.03
CA PHE A 378 -25.75 20.33 7.36
C PHE A 378 -24.80 19.40 8.14
N GLY A 379 -24.80 18.10 7.83
CA GLY A 379 -23.90 17.11 8.43
C GLY A 379 -22.41 17.43 8.22
N GLY A 380 -22.06 18.21 7.19
CA GLY A 380 -20.68 18.67 6.98
C GLY A 380 -20.13 19.54 8.11
N ILE A 381 -21.00 20.18 8.92
CA ILE A 381 -20.60 20.94 10.12
C ILE A 381 -19.87 20.04 11.12
N LEU A 382 -20.24 18.76 11.17
CA LEU A 382 -19.66 17.82 12.12
C LEU A 382 -18.15 17.61 11.90
N PHE A 383 -17.65 17.73 10.66
CA PHE A 383 -16.20 17.69 10.38
C PHE A 383 -15.46 18.83 11.07
N PHE A 384 -16.04 20.04 11.09
CA PHE A 384 -15.45 21.19 11.76
C PHE A 384 -15.52 21.06 13.28
N ILE A 385 -16.61 20.50 13.83
CA ILE A 385 -16.74 20.24 15.27
C ILE A 385 -15.66 19.24 15.71
N VAL A 386 -15.53 18.11 15.02
CA VAL A 386 -14.51 17.10 15.31
C VAL A 386 -13.11 17.69 15.16
N GLY A 387 -12.89 18.48 14.11
CA GLY A 387 -11.64 19.19 13.91
C GLY A 387 -11.27 20.11 15.08
N TRP A 388 -12.21 20.95 15.51
CA TRP A 388 -12.03 21.89 16.61
C TRP A 388 -11.74 21.17 17.94
N LEU A 389 -12.52 20.14 18.27
CA LEU A 389 -12.30 19.33 19.47
C LEU A 389 -10.92 18.66 19.48
N THR A 390 -10.48 18.17 18.31
CA THR A 390 -9.17 17.52 18.17
C THR A 390 -8.05 18.53 18.39
N ILE A 391 -8.12 19.70 17.77
CA ILE A 391 -7.13 20.77 17.97
C ILE A 391 -7.08 21.19 19.43
N HIS A 392 -8.24 21.40 20.06
CA HIS A 392 -8.31 21.76 21.47
C HIS A 392 -7.59 20.74 22.38
N ASN A 393 -7.84 19.45 22.17
CA ASN A 393 -7.19 18.38 22.93
C ASN A 393 -5.66 18.35 22.68
N VAL A 394 -5.23 18.43 21.42
CA VAL A 394 -3.81 18.45 21.05
C VAL A 394 -3.08 19.63 21.69
N ILE A 395 -3.65 20.84 21.61
CA ILE A 395 -3.03 22.05 22.15
C ILE A 395 -2.97 22.01 23.68
N ASN A 396 -4.00 21.52 24.36
CA ASN A 396 -3.97 21.37 25.81
C ASN A 396 -2.88 20.39 26.24
N LYS A 397 -2.72 19.27 25.52
CA LYS A 397 -1.66 18.30 25.77
C LYS A 397 -0.27 18.91 25.59
N LEU A 398 -0.06 19.69 24.53
CA LEU A 398 1.22 20.38 24.28
C LEU A 398 1.55 21.41 25.36
N LYS A 399 0.58 22.24 25.76
CA LYS A 399 0.75 23.20 26.86
C LYS A 399 1.12 22.51 28.18
N HIS A 400 0.52 21.36 28.46
CA HIS A 400 0.83 20.57 29.65
C HIS A 400 2.25 20.01 29.62
N GLN A 401 2.70 19.49 28.47
CA GLN A 401 4.07 19.00 28.30
C GLN A 401 5.12 20.11 28.48
N GLU A 402 4.87 21.31 27.98
CA GLU A 402 5.79 22.44 28.14
C GLU A 402 5.86 22.96 29.57
N MET A 403 4.75 22.93 30.32
CA MET A 403 4.77 23.28 31.75
C MET A 403 5.66 22.31 32.54
N LEU A 404 5.56 21.00 32.26
CA LEU A 404 6.36 19.97 32.92
C LEU A 404 7.86 20.00 32.59
N LEU A 405 8.26 20.68 31.51
CA LEU A 405 9.68 20.83 31.13
C LEU A 405 10.33 22.09 31.70
N ARG A 406 9.53 22.99 32.30
CA ARG A 406 9.99 24.23 32.94
C ARG A 406 10.23 24.07 34.44
N ASP A 407 9.59 23.07 35.05
CA ASP A 407 9.88 22.56 36.40
C ASP A 407 11.01 21.52 36.32
#